data_AF-A0A1J4TGZ1-F1
#
_entry.id   AF-A0A1J4TGZ1-F1
#
_cell.length_a   1.000
_cell.length_b   1.000
_cell.length_c   1.000
_cell.angle_alpha   90.00
_cell.angle_beta   90.00
_cell.angle_gamma   90.00
#
_symmetry.space_group_name_H-M   'P 1'
#
loop_
_entity.id
_entity.type
_entity.pdbx_description
1 polymer ?
#
loop_
_entity_poly.entity_id
_entity_poly.type
_entity_poly.pdbx_seq_one_letter_code
_entity_poly.pdbx_strand_id
1 'polypeptide(L)'
;MAFLLLSNGNGASFIGVTGSPGDMGRTCTACHVGADLVTTYDLSLNVTTNIPQGGYVKGTTYQITITPTASSGATEFGFQITAENALASKVGVFTSTDANTWTDFLGKYLTHTFVGHEHITNWTFNWTAPATDVGDVTFYIAGVTGVENVSGGTTTIGTEMKLATYHVGGVLGINEAQLLNFSMFPNPSDGQVTLQLPSDANQAKVRIFDYLGKTLLQKSINQSNNTLDISNLTAGIYFVRIQTDSKVGTKKLIVR
;
A
#
# COMPACT_ATOMS: atom_id res chain seq x y z
N MET A 1 -24.05 -30.88 15.85
CA MET A 1 -23.57 -30.02 16.95
C MET A 1 -23.47 -28.62 16.39
N ALA A 2 -24.45 -27.76 16.73
CA ALA A 2 -24.43 -26.35 16.35
C ALA A 2 -23.41 -25.64 17.25
N PHE A 3 -22.43 -24.98 16.64
CA PHE A 3 -21.42 -24.20 17.37
C PHE A 3 -22.11 -22.93 17.89
N LEU A 4 -22.05 -22.71 19.21
CA LEU A 4 -22.53 -21.50 19.86
C LEU A 4 -21.85 -20.28 19.21
N LEU A 5 -22.65 -19.28 18.89
CA LEU A 5 -22.19 -18.00 18.38
C LEU A 5 -21.67 -17.13 19.51
N LEU A 6 -20.45 -16.65 19.32
CA LEU A 6 -19.89 -15.57 20.10
C LEU A 6 -19.50 -14.48 19.09
N SER A 7 -20.43 -13.60 18.72
CA SER A 7 -20.04 -12.20 18.57
C SER A 7 -19.77 -11.73 19.99
N ASN A 8 -18.51 -11.84 20.43
CA ASN A 8 -18.14 -11.28 21.73
C ASN A 8 -18.24 -9.75 21.65
N GLY A 9 -18.14 -9.06 22.78
CA GLY A 9 -17.92 -7.60 22.80
C GLY A 9 -16.70 -7.15 21.96
N ASN A 10 -15.84 -8.10 21.57
CA ASN A 10 -14.68 -7.94 20.70
C ASN A 10 -14.91 -8.38 19.22
N GLY A 11 -16.15 -8.57 18.75
CA GLY A 11 -16.45 -8.94 17.36
C GLY A 11 -16.49 -10.43 17.02
N ALA A 12 -16.59 -10.74 15.72
CA ALA A 12 -16.77 -12.10 15.23
C ALA A 12 -15.58 -13.00 15.62
N SER A 13 -15.84 -14.08 16.37
CA SER A 13 -14.79 -14.97 16.91
C SER A 13 -14.02 -15.78 15.85
N PHE A 14 -14.35 -15.66 14.56
CA PHE A 14 -13.77 -16.44 13.47
C PHE A 14 -13.19 -15.53 12.38
N ILE A 15 -11.88 -15.66 12.12
CA ILE A 15 -11.15 -14.91 11.08
C ILE A 15 -10.84 -15.80 9.86
N GLY A 16 -10.55 -15.19 8.71
CA GLY A 16 -10.25 -15.89 7.47
C GLY A 16 -11.49 -16.33 6.70
N VAL A 17 -12.55 -15.51 6.71
CA VAL A 17 -13.83 -15.74 6.03
C VAL A 17 -14.21 -14.62 5.07
N THR A 18 -13.22 -14.07 4.37
CA THR A 18 -13.40 -12.91 3.49
C THR A 18 -13.75 -13.26 2.04
N GLY A 19 -13.71 -14.55 1.70
CA GLY A 19 -13.80 -15.04 0.32
C GLY A 19 -12.52 -14.85 -0.49
N SER A 20 -11.43 -14.38 0.13
CA SER A 20 -10.18 -14.15 -0.57
C SER A 20 -9.48 -15.46 -0.99
N PRO A 21 -8.58 -15.40 -2.00
CA PRO A 21 -7.72 -16.53 -2.35
C PRO A 21 -6.88 -17.02 -1.18
N GLY A 22 -6.30 -16.12 -0.38
CA GLY A 22 -5.49 -16.47 0.80
C GLY A 22 -6.32 -17.07 1.94
N ASP A 23 -7.65 -16.95 1.90
CA ASP A 23 -8.58 -17.60 2.82
C ASP A 23 -9.11 -18.94 2.29
N MET A 24 -8.61 -19.39 1.14
CA MET A 24 -9.08 -20.56 0.40
C MET A 24 -10.55 -20.43 -0.03
N GLY A 25 -11.01 -19.20 -0.26
CA GLY A 25 -12.40 -18.91 -0.64
C GLY A 25 -13.43 -19.10 0.47
N ARG A 26 -13.01 -19.30 1.73
CA ARG A 26 -13.93 -19.38 2.87
C ARG A 26 -14.62 -18.03 3.08
N THR A 27 -15.91 -18.06 3.35
CA THR A 27 -16.75 -16.87 3.50
C THR A 27 -17.56 -16.91 4.79
N CYS A 28 -18.37 -15.88 5.04
CA CYS A 28 -19.29 -15.83 6.18
C CYS A 28 -20.22 -17.05 6.30
N THR A 29 -20.46 -17.85 5.24
CA THR A 29 -21.26 -19.09 5.34
C THR A 29 -20.64 -20.16 6.20
N ALA A 30 -19.35 -20.07 6.51
CA ALA A 30 -18.72 -20.93 7.50
C ALA A 30 -19.39 -20.83 8.88
N CYS A 31 -20.05 -19.71 9.18
CA CYS A 31 -20.78 -19.48 10.43
C CYS A 31 -22.26 -19.10 10.21
N HIS A 32 -22.61 -18.51 9.06
CA HIS A 32 -23.97 -18.14 8.67
C HIS A 32 -24.49 -19.07 7.57
N VAL A 33 -24.83 -20.30 7.96
CA VAL A 33 -25.25 -21.36 7.03
C VAL A 33 -26.52 -20.97 6.28
N GLY A 34 -26.53 -21.14 4.95
CA GLY A 34 -27.67 -20.84 4.08
C GLY A 34 -27.77 -19.38 3.63
N ALA A 35 -26.84 -18.51 4.05
CA ALA A 35 -26.79 -17.12 3.61
C ALA A 35 -26.49 -16.94 2.11
N ASP A 36 -25.92 -17.96 1.47
CA ASP A 36 -25.68 -18.06 0.04
C ASP A 36 -26.92 -18.45 -0.77
N LEU A 37 -27.97 -18.95 -0.10
CA LEU A 37 -29.18 -19.48 -0.74
C LEU A 37 -30.34 -18.48 -0.80
N VAL A 38 -30.15 -17.27 -0.23
CA VAL A 38 -31.19 -16.24 -0.12
C VAL A 38 -30.69 -14.94 -0.72
N THR A 39 -31.45 -14.38 -1.67
CA THR A 39 -31.15 -13.11 -2.36
C THR A 39 -32.24 -12.06 -2.09
N THR A 40 -32.81 -12.06 -0.88
CA THR A 40 -33.99 -11.25 -0.57
C THR A 40 -33.68 -9.79 -0.27
N TYR A 41 -32.44 -9.47 0.08
CA TYR A 41 -32.03 -8.16 0.56
C TYR A 41 -31.18 -7.37 -0.45
N ASP A 42 -30.73 -7.98 -1.55
CA ASP A 42 -29.89 -7.31 -2.56
C ASP A 42 -28.70 -6.58 -1.90
N LEU A 43 -27.95 -7.33 -1.08
CA LEU A 43 -26.86 -6.76 -0.29
C LEU A 43 -25.75 -6.27 -1.22
N SER A 44 -25.33 -5.04 -1.00
CA SER A 44 -24.15 -4.45 -1.61
C SER A 44 -23.21 -3.88 -0.53
N LEU A 45 -21.91 -3.90 -0.81
CA LEU A 45 -20.87 -3.37 0.07
C LEU A 45 -20.05 -2.35 -0.73
N ASN A 46 -20.32 -1.07 -0.50
CA ASN A 46 -19.59 -0.01 -1.17
C ASN A 46 -18.35 0.38 -0.35
N VAL A 47 -17.18 0.38 -0.99
CA VAL A 47 -15.90 0.72 -0.34
C VAL A 47 -15.45 2.09 -0.84
N THR A 48 -15.19 3.00 0.10
CA THR A 48 -14.56 4.30 -0.18
C THR A 48 -13.28 4.47 0.64
N THR A 49 -12.34 5.24 0.12
CA THR A 49 -11.05 5.46 0.78
C THR A 49 -10.39 6.75 0.29
N ASN A 50 -9.45 7.26 1.09
CA ASN A 50 -8.54 8.34 0.70
C ASN A 50 -7.22 7.84 0.08
N ILE A 51 -7.10 6.54 -0.27
CA ILE A 51 -5.98 6.07 -1.10
C ILE A 51 -6.06 6.74 -2.48
N PRO A 52 -4.98 7.38 -2.97
CA PRO A 52 -5.03 8.01 -4.28
C PRO A 52 -5.25 7.00 -5.42
N GLN A 53 -5.93 7.43 -6.49
CA GLN A 53 -6.30 6.56 -7.61
C GLN A 53 -5.10 5.83 -8.26
N GLY A 54 -3.91 6.40 -8.19
CA GLY A 54 -2.69 5.78 -8.74
C GLY A 54 -2.02 4.75 -7.83
N GLY A 55 -2.51 4.54 -6.60
CA GLY A 55 -1.99 3.54 -5.66
C GLY A 55 -1.66 4.09 -4.27
N TYR A 56 -0.80 3.40 -3.52
CA TYR A 56 -0.47 3.74 -2.13
C TYR A 56 0.98 4.18 -1.94
N VAL A 57 1.24 5.02 -0.95
CA VAL A 57 2.58 5.33 -0.47
C VAL A 57 2.93 4.34 0.65
N LYS A 58 4.13 3.74 0.57
CA LYS A 58 4.60 2.73 1.54
C LYS A 58 4.54 3.26 2.98
N GLY A 59 4.01 2.45 3.90
CA GLY A 59 3.88 2.79 5.33
C GLY A 59 2.86 3.87 5.67
N THR A 60 2.19 4.46 4.68
CA THR A 60 1.16 5.49 4.91
C THR A 60 -0.13 4.85 5.38
N THR A 61 -0.81 5.52 6.32
CA THR A 61 -2.12 5.10 6.82
C THR A 61 -3.23 5.80 6.05
N TYR A 62 -4.19 5.01 5.59
CA TYR A 62 -5.36 5.44 4.84
C TYR A 62 -6.62 5.09 5.60
N GLN A 63 -7.65 5.91 5.45
CA GLN A 63 -8.97 5.63 5.98
C GLN A 63 -9.76 4.82 4.94
N ILE A 64 -10.39 3.75 5.40
CA ILE A 64 -11.30 2.92 4.61
C ILE A 64 -12.69 3.03 5.24
N THR A 65 -13.71 3.19 4.41
CA THR A 65 -15.11 3.17 4.82
C THR A 65 -15.87 2.13 4.01
N ILE A 66 -16.57 1.23 4.69
CA ILE A 66 -17.48 0.26 4.08
C ILE A 66 -18.91 0.67 4.40
N THR A 67 -19.70 0.94 3.37
CA THR A 67 -21.12 1.27 3.48
C THR A 67 -21.95 0.08 2.96
N PRO A 68 -22.60 -0.69 3.84
CA PRO A 68 -23.54 -1.71 3.41
C PRO A 68 -24.84 -1.07 2.90
N THR A 69 -25.45 -1.64 1.87
CA THR A 69 -26.80 -1.28 1.42
C THR A 69 -27.61 -2.54 1.19
N ALA A 70 -28.89 -2.51 1.54
CA ALA A 70 -29.83 -3.58 1.27
C ALA A 70 -31.22 -2.98 0.95
N SER A 71 -32.04 -3.75 0.25
CA SER A 71 -33.46 -3.49 0.02
C SER A 71 -34.24 -3.45 1.33
N SER A 72 -35.45 -2.88 1.31
CA SER A 72 -36.25 -2.63 2.51
C SER A 72 -36.48 -3.91 3.33
N GLY A 73 -36.01 -3.93 4.58
CA GLY A 73 -36.29 -5.00 5.54
C GLY A 73 -35.06 -5.55 6.26
N ALA A 74 -33.85 -5.39 5.74
CA ALA A 74 -32.63 -5.74 6.48
C ALA A 74 -32.38 -4.74 7.62
N THR A 75 -32.07 -5.24 8.81
CA THR A 75 -31.82 -4.42 10.01
C THR A 75 -30.44 -4.63 10.61
N GLU A 76 -29.76 -5.71 10.23
CA GLU A 76 -28.43 -6.06 10.72
C GLU A 76 -27.45 -6.23 9.58
N PHE A 77 -26.20 -5.82 9.82
CA PHE A 77 -25.12 -5.98 8.86
C PHE A 77 -23.85 -6.44 9.57
N GLY A 78 -23.10 -7.29 8.90
CA GLY A 78 -21.79 -7.72 9.35
C GLY A 78 -20.83 -7.84 8.18
N PHE A 79 -19.54 -7.75 8.46
CA PHE A 79 -18.50 -8.00 7.46
C PHE A 79 -17.22 -8.54 8.08
N GLN A 80 -16.35 -9.08 7.23
CA GLN A 80 -14.93 -9.25 7.47
C GLN A 80 -14.14 -8.81 6.25
N ILE A 81 -13.04 -8.09 6.46
CA ILE A 81 -12.13 -7.62 5.42
C ILE A 81 -10.72 -8.17 5.63
N THR A 82 -10.02 -8.40 4.52
CA THR A 82 -8.57 -8.62 4.46
C THR A 82 -7.97 -7.85 3.27
N ALA A 83 -6.64 -7.69 3.27
CA ALA A 83 -5.87 -7.12 2.17
C ALA A 83 -4.82 -8.12 1.67
N GLU A 84 -4.80 -8.40 0.38
CA GLU A 84 -3.88 -9.36 -0.25
C GLU A 84 -3.15 -8.75 -1.46
N ASN A 85 -1.91 -9.18 -1.66
CA ASN A 85 -1.21 -8.93 -2.92
C ASN A 85 -1.55 -10.00 -3.97
N ALA A 86 -0.95 -9.90 -5.17
CA ALA A 86 -1.16 -10.85 -6.26
C ALA A 86 -0.78 -12.32 -5.93
N LEU A 87 0.00 -12.56 -4.86
CA LEU A 87 0.38 -13.89 -4.38
C LEU A 87 -0.51 -14.38 -3.24
N ALA A 88 -1.68 -13.77 -3.03
CA ALA A 88 -2.61 -14.08 -1.94
C ALA A 88 -2.00 -13.92 -0.53
N SER A 89 -0.90 -13.17 -0.41
CA SER A 89 -0.24 -12.92 0.86
C SER A 89 -0.89 -11.73 1.57
N LYS A 90 -1.10 -11.85 2.88
CA LYS A 90 -1.75 -10.82 3.71
C LYS A 90 -0.86 -9.60 3.91
N VAL A 91 -1.26 -8.44 3.40
CA VAL A 91 -0.43 -7.23 3.33
C VAL A 91 -1.07 -6.03 4.01
N GLY A 92 -0.22 -5.14 4.53
CA GLY A 92 -0.65 -3.99 5.33
C GLY A 92 -1.17 -4.40 6.70
N VAL A 93 -1.71 -3.42 7.42
CA VAL A 93 -2.22 -3.58 8.79
C VAL A 93 -3.50 -2.78 8.92
N PHE A 94 -4.63 -3.44 9.16
CA PHE A 94 -5.87 -2.78 9.54
C PHE A 94 -5.79 -2.32 11.00
N THR A 95 -6.52 -1.27 11.33
CA THR A 95 -6.63 -0.76 12.71
C THR A 95 -8.01 -0.17 12.90
N SER A 96 -8.76 -0.75 13.83
CA SER A 96 -10.04 -0.20 14.29
C SER A 96 -9.85 1.21 14.85
N THR A 97 -10.81 2.08 14.56
CA THR A 97 -10.82 3.48 15.03
C THR A 97 -11.95 3.75 16.04
N ASP A 98 -12.84 2.79 16.29
CA ASP A 98 -13.99 2.95 17.15
C ASP A 98 -14.46 1.61 17.74
N ALA A 99 -15.57 1.64 18.48
CA ALA A 99 -16.14 0.43 19.08
C ALA A 99 -16.88 -0.47 18.08
N ASN A 100 -17.15 -0.01 16.85
CA ASN A 100 -17.95 -0.73 15.85
C ASN A 100 -17.14 -1.80 15.12
N THR A 101 -15.82 -1.71 15.16
CA THR A 101 -14.93 -2.66 14.50
C THR A 101 -13.89 -3.23 15.44
N TRP A 102 -13.49 -4.47 15.17
CA TRP A 102 -12.40 -5.15 15.86
C TRP A 102 -11.38 -5.63 14.85
N THR A 103 -10.12 -5.53 15.24
CA THR A 103 -8.97 -5.93 14.44
C THR A 103 -8.28 -7.10 15.12
N ASP A 104 -7.89 -8.11 14.35
CA ASP A 104 -7.10 -9.22 14.89
C ASP A 104 -5.71 -8.75 15.36
N PHE A 105 -5.04 -9.61 16.14
CA PHE A 105 -3.76 -9.27 16.76
C PHE A 105 -2.68 -8.85 15.75
N LEU A 106 -2.71 -9.40 14.52
CA LEU A 106 -1.73 -9.08 13.48
C LEU A 106 -2.20 -7.99 12.51
N GLY A 107 -3.43 -7.48 12.67
CA GLY A 107 -4.05 -6.50 11.77
C GLY A 107 -4.23 -6.99 10.34
N LYS A 108 -4.34 -8.30 10.12
CA LYS A 108 -4.59 -8.89 8.80
C LYS A 108 -6.07 -9.01 8.48
N TYR A 109 -6.91 -9.03 9.51
CA TYR A 109 -8.35 -9.06 9.41
C TYR A 109 -8.96 -7.97 10.29
N LEU A 110 -10.04 -7.40 9.78
CA LEU A 110 -10.90 -6.51 10.55
C LEU A 110 -12.35 -6.93 10.32
N THR A 111 -13.17 -6.86 11.36
CA THR A 111 -14.56 -7.28 11.35
C THR A 111 -15.41 -6.34 12.21
N HIS A 112 -16.72 -6.44 12.07
CA HIS A 112 -17.68 -5.75 12.92
C HIS A 112 -17.69 -6.30 14.36
N THR A 113 -18.05 -5.45 15.32
CA THR A 113 -18.30 -5.84 16.71
C THR A 113 -19.78 -6.12 16.96
N PHE A 114 -20.12 -6.49 18.21
CA PHE A 114 -21.51 -6.54 18.65
C PHE A 114 -22.23 -5.19 18.46
N VAL A 115 -21.64 -4.08 18.91
CA VAL A 115 -22.27 -2.76 18.70
C VAL A 115 -22.23 -2.31 17.24
N GLY A 116 -21.28 -2.83 16.46
CA GLY A 116 -21.12 -2.50 15.05
C GLY A 116 -22.04 -3.25 14.10
N HIS A 117 -22.95 -4.12 14.55
CA HIS A 117 -23.88 -4.82 13.63
C HIS A 117 -25.26 -4.16 13.52
N GLU A 118 -25.67 -3.43 14.56
CA GLU A 118 -27.04 -2.93 14.72
C GLU A 118 -27.14 -1.49 14.20
N HIS A 119 -28.09 -1.22 13.30
CA HIS A 119 -28.39 0.13 12.78
C HIS A 119 -27.19 0.93 12.23
N ILE A 120 -26.13 0.23 11.80
CA ILE A 120 -24.93 0.86 11.28
C ILE A 120 -25.17 1.44 9.88
N THR A 121 -24.73 2.67 9.63
CA THR A 121 -24.74 3.25 8.28
C THR A 121 -23.47 2.92 7.51
N ASN A 122 -22.33 2.83 8.21
CA ASN A 122 -21.04 2.46 7.64
C ASN A 122 -20.06 2.08 8.75
N TRP A 123 -19.01 1.35 8.39
CA TRP A 123 -17.84 1.14 9.22
C TRP A 123 -16.68 1.94 8.67
N THR A 124 -16.03 2.72 9.53
CA THR A 124 -14.80 3.43 9.19
C THR A 124 -13.67 2.90 10.06
N PHE A 125 -12.53 2.65 9.42
CA PHE A 125 -11.32 2.16 10.07
C PHE A 125 -10.09 2.56 9.25
N ASN A 126 -8.90 2.28 9.79
CA ASN A 126 -7.65 2.58 9.11
C ASN A 126 -7.02 1.33 8.50
N TRP A 127 -6.28 1.53 7.41
CA TRP A 127 -5.35 0.56 6.84
C TRP A 127 -3.99 1.24 6.61
N THR A 128 -2.96 0.72 7.27
CA THR A 128 -1.57 1.12 7.03
C THR A 128 -0.98 0.26 5.93
N ALA A 129 -0.54 0.91 4.85
CA ALA A 129 0.07 0.26 3.71
C ALA A 129 1.40 -0.43 4.08
N PRO A 130 1.82 -1.47 3.34
CA PRO A 130 3.11 -2.15 3.56
C PRO A 130 4.30 -1.18 3.54
N ALA A 131 5.31 -1.44 4.38
CA ALA A 131 6.55 -0.66 4.39
C ALA A 131 7.45 -0.96 3.17
N THR A 132 7.22 -2.07 2.48
CA THR A 132 7.93 -2.51 1.28
C THR A 132 7.00 -2.47 0.07
N ASP A 133 7.58 -2.45 -1.14
CA ASP A 133 6.78 -2.61 -2.36
C ASP A 133 6.29 -4.05 -2.48
N VAL A 134 4.96 -4.22 -2.48
CA VAL A 134 4.31 -5.54 -2.67
C VAL A 134 3.48 -5.60 -3.95
N GLY A 135 3.63 -4.60 -4.83
CA GLY A 135 2.78 -4.42 -6.00
C GLY A 135 1.36 -4.00 -5.63
N ASP A 136 0.43 -4.31 -6.53
CA ASP A 136 -1.00 -4.06 -6.36
C ASP A 136 -1.56 -4.83 -5.16
N VAL A 137 -2.52 -4.20 -4.48
CA VAL A 137 -3.22 -4.78 -3.32
C VAL A 137 -4.70 -4.85 -3.63
N THR A 138 -5.35 -5.95 -3.27
CA THR A 138 -6.80 -6.10 -3.35
C THR A 138 -7.35 -6.29 -1.94
N PHE A 139 -8.32 -5.47 -1.57
CA PHE A 139 -9.13 -5.72 -0.39
C PHE A 139 -10.24 -6.70 -0.76
N TYR A 140 -10.40 -7.73 0.05
CA TYR A 140 -11.46 -8.71 -0.07
C TYR A 140 -12.38 -8.57 1.13
N ILE A 141 -13.68 -8.44 0.86
CA ILE A 141 -14.70 -8.23 1.88
C ILE A 141 -15.77 -9.29 1.69
N ALA A 142 -16.10 -10.00 2.76
CA ALA A 142 -17.35 -10.77 2.84
C ALA A 142 -18.29 -10.05 3.80
N GLY A 143 -19.47 -9.70 3.33
CA GLY A 143 -20.55 -9.15 4.13
C GLY A 143 -21.72 -10.11 4.26
N VAL A 144 -22.48 -9.94 5.33
CA VAL A 144 -23.72 -10.64 5.61
C VAL A 144 -24.75 -9.65 6.13
N THR A 145 -26.01 -9.85 5.79
CA THR A 145 -27.13 -9.06 6.30
C THR A 145 -28.30 -9.97 6.65
N GLY A 146 -29.20 -9.47 7.49
CA GLY A 146 -30.46 -10.12 7.82
C GLY A 146 -31.32 -9.24 8.71
N VAL A 147 -32.28 -9.88 9.37
CA VAL A 147 -33.16 -9.25 10.35
C VAL A 147 -32.82 -9.69 11.77
N GLU A 148 -32.93 -8.76 12.71
CA GLU A 148 -32.79 -9.06 14.12
C GLU A 148 -33.86 -10.09 14.54
N ASN A 149 -33.44 -11.14 15.23
CA ASN A 149 -34.38 -12.05 15.88
C ASN A 149 -34.87 -11.42 17.17
N VAL A 150 -36.19 -11.40 17.36
CA VAL A 150 -36.93 -10.87 18.54
C VAL A 150 -36.60 -11.56 19.89
N SER A 151 -35.52 -12.34 19.98
CA SER A 151 -35.15 -13.12 21.17
C SER A 151 -33.65 -13.18 21.41
N GLY A 152 -32.89 -12.13 21.08
CA GLY A 152 -31.50 -11.95 21.52
C GLY A 152 -30.54 -13.07 21.10
N GLY A 153 -30.83 -13.77 20.00
CA GLY A 153 -30.04 -14.89 19.51
C GLY A 153 -30.07 -14.99 17.99
N THR A 154 -28.88 -15.15 17.42
CA THR A 154 -28.51 -15.62 16.07
C THR A 154 -29.42 -15.24 14.90
N THR A 155 -28.98 -14.41 13.98
CA THR A 155 -29.59 -14.18 12.66
C THR A 155 -29.73 -15.52 11.89
N THR A 156 -30.94 -16.11 11.82
CA THR A 156 -31.17 -17.40 11.11
C THR A 156 -32.44 -17.46 10.26
N ILE A 157 -33.14 -16.34 10.04
CA ILE A 157 -34.23 -16.31 9.05
C ILE A 157 -33.96 -15.14 8.10
N GLY A 158 -33.80 -15.46 6.81
CA GLY A 158 -33.49 -14.47 5.78
C GLY A 158 -32.12 -13.84 6.01
N THR A 159 -31.03 -14.57 5.79
CA THR A 159 -29.69 -13.99 5.74
C THR A 159 -29.20 -13.98 4.31
N GLU A 160 -28.62 -12.87 3.84
CA GLU A 160 -27.98 -12.80 2.54
C GLU A 160 -26.50 -12.44 2.73
N MET A 161 -25.63 -13.06 1.94
CA MET A 161 -24.21 -12.74 1.92
C MET A 161 -23.78 -12.12 0.58
N LYS A 162 -22.75 -11.27 0.63
CA LYS A 162 -22.12 -10.70 -0.55
C LYS A 162 -20.61 -10.64 -0.42
N LEU A 163 -19.91 -10.91 -1.51
CA LEU A 163 -18.49 -10.60 -1.65
C LEU A 163 -18.31 -9.27 -2.37
N ALA A 164 -17.35 -8.48 -1.91
CA ALA A 164 -16.90 -7.28 -2.58
C ALA A 164 -15.37 -7.25 -2.64
N THR A 165 -14.84 -6.57 -3.64
CA THR A 165 -13.41 -6.31 -3.76
C THR A 165 -13.14 -4.84 -4.01
N TYR A 166 -12.02 -4.34 -3.51
CA TYR A 166 -11.54 -3.00 -3.82
C TYR A 166 -10.07 -3.08 -4.24
N HIS A 167 -9.77 -2.62 -5.45
CA HIS A 167 -8.42 -2.66 -6.00
C HIS A 167 -7.65 -1.39 -5.65
N VAL A 168 -6.45 -1.58 -5.13
CA VAL A 168 -5.49 -0.53 -4.82
C VAL A 168 -4.29 -0.74 -5.74
N GLY A 169 -4.00 0.26 -6.58
CA GLY A 169 -2.79 0.24 -7.41
C GLY A 169 -1.52 0.17 -6.55
N GLY A 170 -0.41 -0.28 -7.14
CA GLY A 170 0.88 -0.45 -6.47
C GLY A 170 1.48 0.81 -5.86
N VAL A 171 2.78 0.77 -5.55
CA VAL A 171 3.43 1.87 -4.83
C VAL A 171 3.45 3.16 -5.67
N LEU A 172 2.85 4.22 -5.13
CA LEU A 172 3.04 5.60 -5.56
C LEU A 172 4.43 6.08 -5.11
N GLY A 173 5.43 5.87 -5.95
CA GLY A 173 6.77 6.34 -5.74
C GLY A 173 7.49 6.60 -7.05
N ILE A 174 8.38 7.59 -7.05
CA ILE A 174 9.44 7.67 -8.06
C ILE A 174 10.39 6.50 -7.83
N ASN A 175 10.71 5.75 -8.90
CA ASN A 175 11.79 4.76 -8.87
C ASN A 175 13.03 5.40 -8.23
N GLU A 176 13.58 4.75 -7.21
CA GLU A 176 14.82 5.21 -6.59
C GLU A 176 15.89 5.28 -7.68
N ALA A 177 16.43 6.49 -7.94
CA ALA A 177 17.40 6.67 -9.02
C ALA A 177 18.61 5.78 -8.72
N GLN A 178 18.89 4.82 -9.62
CA GLN A 178 19.97 3.87 -9.40
C GLN A 178 21.30 4.63 -9.26
N LEU A 179 22.05 4.31 -8.21
CA LEU A 179 23.31 5.02 -7.94
C LEU A 179 24.38 4.64 -8.99
N LEU A 180 25.00 5.66 -9.59
CA LEU A 180 26.19 5.49 -10.42
C LEU A 180 27.44 5.56 -9.54
N ASN A 181 28.13 4.43 -9.37
CA ASN A 181 29.42 4.41 -8.68
C ASN A 181 30.56 4.69 -9.68
N PHE A 182 31.11 5.89 -9.64
CA PHE A 182 32.24 6.32 -10.49
C PHE A 182 33.38 6.84 -9.62
N SER A 183 34.61 6.84 -10.13
CA SER A 183 35.77 7.45 -9.45
C SER A 183 36.23 8.72 -10.14
N MET A 184 36.87 9.63 -9.40
CA MET A 184 37.34 10.92 -9.92
C MET A 184 38.73 11.20 -9.36
N PHE A 185 39.70 11.45 -10.23
CA PHE A 185 41.09 11.69 -9.85
C PHE A 185 41.85 12.61 -10.83
N PRO A 186 42.85 13.37 -10.37
CA PRO A 186 43.17 13.58 -8.96
C PRO A 186 42.07 14.38 -8.26
N ASN A 187 41.97 14.24 -6.94
CA ASN A 187 41.11 15.05 -6.09
C ASN A 187 41.76 15.15 -4.70
N PRO A 188 42.33 16.30 -4.29
CA PRO A 188 42.25 17.62 -4.96
C PRO A 188 42.91 17.69 -6.35
N SER A 189 42.50 18.65 -7.17
CA SER A 189 43.03 18.89 -8.52
C SER A 189 43.34 20.36 -8.75
N ASP A 190 44.32 20.62 -9.62
CA ASP A 190 44.84 21.95 -9.93
C ASP A 190 44.55 22.35 -11.39
N GLY A 191 43.67 21.62 -12.10
CA GLY A 191 43.27 22.03 -13.46
C GLY A 191 42.65 20.95 -14.34
N GLN A 192 42.86 19.66 -14.06
CA GLN A 192 42.26 18.57 -14.84
C GLN A 192 41.84 17.40 -13.94
N VAL A 193 40.69 16.81 -14.24
CA VAL A 193 40.23 15.58 -13.57
C VAL A 193 39.78 14.53 -14.57
N THR A 194 40.05 13.28 -14.26
CA THR A 194 39.63 12.10 -15.00
C THR A 194 38.51 11.40 -14.24
N LEU A 195 37.44 11.06 -14.95
CA LEU A 195 36.27 10.36 -14.42
C LEU A 195 36.30 8.89 -14.86
N GLN A 196 36.46 7.97 -13.93
CA GLN A 196 36.36 6.55 -14.24
C GLN A 196 34.92 6.07 -14.06
N LEU A 197 34.26 5.84 -15.18
CA LEU A 197 32.91 5.31 -15.27
C LEU A 197 32.91 3.78 -15.14
N PRO A 198 31.84 3.18 -14.58
CA PRO A 198 31.66 1.74 -14.64
C PRO A 198 31.43 1.25 -16.08
N SER A 199 31.67 -0.02 -16.33
CA SER A 199 31.68 -0.60 -17.69
C SER A 199 30.33 -0.50 -18.42
N ASP A 200 29.23 -0.39 -17.67
CA ASP A 200 27.85 -0.27 -18.17
C ASP A 200 27.44 1.18 -18.48
N ALA A 201 28.30 2.17 -18.24
CA ALA A 201 28.03 3.58 -18.55
C ALA A 201 28.71 4.00 -19.87
N ASN A 202 28.04 3.70 -20.99
CA ASN A 202 28.55 3.99 -22.33
C ASN A 202 28.57 5.49 -22.69
N GLN A 203 27.58 6.25 -22.22
CA GLN A 203 27.51 7.70 -22.34
C GLN A 203 26.96 8.30 -21.05
N ALA A 204 27.51 9.44 -20.65
CA ALA A 204 27.05 10.14 -19.48
C ALA A 204 27.11 11.66 -19.66
N LYS A 205 26.14 12.37 -19.07
CA LYS A 205 26.16 13.81 -18.93
C LYS A 205 26.79 14.16 -17.59
N VAL A 206 27.84 14.97 -17.64
CA VAL A 206 28.51 15.49 -16.45
C VAL A 206 28.16 16.95 -16.26
N ARG A 207 27.91 17.33 -15.01
CA ARG A 207 27.78 18.72 -14.58
C ARG A 207 28.65 18.97 -13.36
N ILE A 208 29.36 20.11 -13.36
CA ILE A 208 30.01 20.66 -12.18
C ILE A 208 29.19 21.85 -11.69
N PHE A 209 28.90 21.89 -10.40
CA PHE A 209 28.19 22.99 -9.76
C PHE A 209 28.89 23.44 -8.48
N ASP A 210 28.72 24.73 -8.15
CA ASP A 210 29.16 25.29 -6.87
C ASP A 210 28.21 24.91 -5.71
N TYR A 211 28.53 25.40 -4.51
CA TYR A 211 27.74 25.17 -3.30
C TYR A 211 26.36 25.83 -3.32
N LEU A 212 26.11 26.76 -4.24
CA LEU A 212 24.79 27.38 -4.47
C LEU A 212 23.99 26.63 -5.54
N GLY A 213 24.55 25.56 -6.13
CA GLY A 213 23.91 24.78 -7.19
C GLY A 213 24.02 25.41 -8.58
N LYS A 214 24.78 26.50 -8.75
CA LYS A 214 25.01 27.10 -10.07
C LYS A 214 25.87 26.16 -10.90
N THR A 215 25.39 25.80 -12.10
CA THR A 215 26.15 24.99 -13.04
C THR A 215 27.29 25.81 -13.63
N LEU A 216 28.52 25.32 -13.51
CA LEU A 216 29.74 25.97 -13.99
C LEU A 216 30.30 25.28 -15.23
N LEU A 217 30.13 23.96 -15.32
CA LEU A 217 30.57 23.16 -16.45
C LEU A 217 29.52 22.09 -16.78
N GLN A 218 29.30 21.85 -18.07
CA GLN A 218 28.53 20.72 -18.55
C GLN A 218 29.23 20.07 -19.74
N LYS A 219 29.40 18.74 -19.71
CA LYS A 219 30.04 17.98 -20.80
C LYS A 219 29.42 16.59 -20.91
N SER A 220 29.24 16.10 -22.15
CA SER A 220 28.95 14.68 -22.38
C SER A 220 30.26 13.91 -22.50
N ILE A 221 30.36 12.79 -21.79
CA ILE A 221 31.54 11.93 -21.73
C ILE A 221 31.18 10.49 -22.06
N ASN A 222 32.20 9.70 -22.36
CA ASN A 222 32.17 8.24 -22.50
C ASN A 222 33.48 7.67 -21.95
N GLN A 223 33.72 6.36 -22.09
CA GLN A 223 34.95 5.74 -21.57
C GLN A 223 36.25 6.26 -22.22
N SER A 224 36.22 6.75 -23.46
CA SER A 224 37.40 7.24 -24.17
C SER A 224 37.61 8.76 -24.06
N ASN A 225 36.59 9.52 -23.67
CA ASN A 225 36.63 10.96 -23.47
C ASN A 225 36.02 11.32 -22.11
N ASN A 226 36.76 11.02 -21.05
CA ASN A 226 36.33 11.12 -19.66
C ASN A 226 37.12 12.14 -18.82
N THR A 227 37.88 13.02 -19.47
CA THR A 227 38.62 14.10 -18.81
C THR A 227 37.81 15.40 -18.82
N LEU A 228 37.91 16.16 -17.73
CA LEU A 228 37.35 17.50 -17.57
C LEU A 228 38.48 18.47 -17.32
N ASP A 229 38.49 19.57 -18.08
CA ASP A 229 39.32 20.74 -17.80
C ASP A 229 38.56 21.64 -16.83
N ILE A 230 39.18 21.89 -15.68
CA ILE A 230 38.66 22.71 -14.59
C ILE A 230 39.59 23.89 -14.26
N SER A 231 40.54 24.20 -15.15
CA SER A 231 41.52 25.29 -14.97
C SER A 231 40.87 26.67 -14.80
N ASN A 232 39.64 26.85 -15.30
CA ASN A 232 38.87 28.08 -15.14
C ASN A 232 38.10 28.17 -13.81
N LEU A 233 38.16 27.14 -12.96
CA LEU A 233 37.54 27.15 -11.64
C LEU A 233 38.51 27.72 -10.61
N THR A 234 38.02 28.59 -9.73
CA THR A 234 38.77 29.08 -8.58
C THR A 234 38.97 27.99 -7.52
N ALA A 235 39.97 28.13 -6.66
CA ALA A 235 40.15 27.28 -5.49
C ALA A 235 38.85 27.18 -4.66
N GLY A 236 38.42 25.97 -4.31
CA GLY A 236 37.17 25.77 -3.59
C GLY A 236 36.60 24.36 -3.67
N ILE A 237 35.37 24.21 -3.15
CA ILE A 237 34.62 22.95 -3.14
C ILE A 237 33.51 23.03 -4.19
N TYR A 238 33.43 21.97 -4.99
CA TYR A 238 32.44 21.78 -6.04
C TYR A 238 31.83 20.39 -5.97
N PHE A 239 30.77 20.18 -6.73
CA PHE A 239 30.11 18.88 -6.86
C PHE A 239 30.04 18.49 -8.33
N VAL A 240 30.47 17.26 -8.60
CA VAL A 240 30.43 16.65 -9.93
C VAL A 240 29.30 15.64 -9.94
N ARG A 241 28.25 15.92 -10.71
CA ARG A 241 27.14 15.00 -10.95
C ARG A 241 27.31 14.36 -12.33
N ILE A 242 27.25 13.03 -12.36
CA ILE A 242 27.22 12.23 -13.57
C ILE A 242 25.86 11.57 -13.67
N GLN A 243 25.25 11.67 -14.85
CA GLN A 243 23.96 11.06 -15.16
C GLN A 243 24.06 10.26 -16.45
N THR A 244 23.70 8.98 -16.37
CA THR A 244 23.40 8.14 -17.54
C THR A 244 21.89 8.08 -17.74
N ASP A 245 21.41 7.25 -18.68
CA ASP A 245 19.97 7.09 -18.92
C ASP A 245 19.23 6.50 -17.71
N SER A 246 19.91 5.67 -16.91
CA SER A 246 19.30 4.94 -15.79
C SER A 246 19.93 5.23 -14.42
N LYS A 247 21.12 5.82 -14.37
CA LYS A 247 21.88 6.00 -13.12
C LYS A 247 22.33 7.44 -12.90
N VAL A 248 22.45 7.82 -11.63
CA VAL A 248 22.99 9.12 -11.22
C VAL A 248 23.99 8.96 -10.08
N GLY A 249 25.10 9.69 -10.14
CA GLY A 249 26.10 9.73 -9.08
C GLY A 249 26.58 11.15 -8.86
N THR A 250 26.90 11.51 -7.61
CA THR A 250 27.49 12.81 -7.28
C THR A 250 28.71 12.62 -6.40
N LYS A 251 29.82 13.29 -6.70
CA LYS A 251 31.03 13.32 -5.86
C LYS A 251 31.53 14.75 -5.63
N LYS A 252 32.10 14.98 -4.46
CA LYS A 252 32.76 16.25 -4.10
C LYS A 252 34.09 16.38 -4.84
N LEU A 253 34.34 17.55 -5.43
CA LEU A 253 35.61 17.95 -6.05
C LEU A 253 36.24 19.08 -5.24
N ILE A 254 37.54 18.99 -5.00
CA ILE A 254 38.34 20.03 -4.34
C ILE A 254 39.31 20.58 -5.39
N VAL A 255 39.21 21.88 -5.66
CA VAL A 255 40.11 22.62 -6.56
C VAL A 255 41.07 23.45 -5.72
N ARG A 256 42.36 23.45 -6.06
CA ARG A 256 43.38 24.29 -5.38
C ARG A 256 43.66 25.59 -6.10
#